data_AF-A0A7C8ZVM1-F1
#
_entry.id   AF-A0A7C8ZVM1-F1
#
_cell.length_a   1.000
_cell.length_b   1.000
_cell.length_c   1.000
_cell.angle_alpha   90.00
_cell.angle_beta   90.00
_cell.angle_gamma   90.00
#
_symmetry.space_group_name_H-M   'P 1'
#
loop_
_entity.id
_entity.type
_entity.pdbx_description
1 polymer ?
#
loop_
_entity_poly.entity_id
_entity_poly.type
_entity_poly.pdbx_seq_one_letter_code
_entity_poly.pdbx_strand_id
1 'polypeptide(L)'
;MFQLTCSFLHFVSDSTGASEVHLANRLDRDTSGVMVITKSHKVAAKLVQAFTDHKVQKTYVALCIGSAPRWDRIRLKSGHGRSKFGAWRVYAASDVGRTLPGGSTVRDMETLFELLSVNGQVCCREAADRSE
;
A
#
# COMPACT_ATOMS: atom_id res chain seq x y z
N MET A 1 -10.95 13.53 4.70
CA MET A 1 -10.51 12.97 5.98
C MET A 1 -10.90 11.50 5.96
N PHE A 2 -9.93 10.60 5.75
CA PHE A 2 -10.20 9.16 5.73
C PHE A 2 -10.37 8.70 7.18
N GLN A 3 -11.57 8.30 7.58
CA GLN A 3 -11.74 7.57 8.83
C GLN A 3 -11.30 6.13 8.58
N LEU A 4 -10.10 5.81 9.05
CA LEU A 4 -9.58 4.45 9.11
C LEU A 4 -9.78 3.97 10.55
N THR A 5 -10.75 3.10 10.75
CA THR A 5 -10.97 2.43 12.03
C THR A 5 -9.79 1.50 12.32
N CYS A 6 -9.09 1.76 13.42
CA CYS A 6 -8.03 0.92 13.96
C CYS A 6 -8.62 -0.45 14.36
N SER A 7 -8.05 -1.55 13.89
CA SER A 7 -8.43 -2.90 14.31
C SER A 7 -7.20 -3.81 14.45
N PHE A 8 -6.95 -4.17 15.71
CA PHE A 8 -6.20 -5.27 16.31
C PHE A 8 -4.92 -5.79 15.62
N LEU A 9 -3.78 -5.51 16.25
CA LEU A 9 -2.54 -6.26 16.12
C LEU A 9 -2.62 -7.51 17.02
N HIS A 10 -2.68 -8.71 16.43
CA HIS A 10 -2.54 -9.95 17.19
C HIS A 10 -1.05 -10.22 17.44
N PHE A 11 -0.51 -9.64 18.51
CA PHE A 11 0.86 -9.86 18.94
C PHE A 11 0.93 -11.14 19.79
N VAL A 12 1.36 -12.25 19.18
CA VAL A 12 1.75 -13.45 19.95
C VAL A 12 3.16 -13.21 20.48
N SER A 13 3.24 -12.67 21.70
CA SER A 13 4.48 -12.55 22.46
C SER A 13 4.80 -13.89 23.10
N ASP A 14 5.80 -14.61 22.59
CA ASP A 14 6.48 -15.64 23.39
C ASP A 14 7.56 -14.95 24.24
N SER A 15 7.39 -15.02 25.55
CA SER A 15 8.10 -14.26 26.60
C SER A 15 9.49 -14.82 26.91
N THR A 16 10.31 -15.03 25.90
CA THR A 16 11.71 -15.46 26.06
C THR A 16 12.64 -14.41 25.47
N GLY A 17 13.46 -13.78 26.33
CA GLY A 17 14.68 -12.99 26.05
C GLY A 17 14.73 -12.19 24.74
N ALA A 18 14.79 -10.86 24.84
CA ALA A 18 14.83 -9.89 23.75
C ALA A 18 15.62 -10.33 22.50
N SER A 19 14.94 -11.05 21.60
CA SER A 19 15.46 -11.43 20.29
C SER A 19 15.08 -10.31 19.33
N GLU A 20 16.05 -9.83 18.56
CA GLU A 20 15.83 -8.80 17.54
C GLU A 20 14.68 -9.20 16.61
N VAL A 21 13.73 -8.29 16.40
CA VAL A 21 12.61 -8.49 15.47
C VAL A 21 12.80 -7.61 14.24
N HIS A 22 12.48 -8.16 13.09
CA HIS A 22 12.64 -7.48 11.81
C HIS A 22 11.28 -7.32 11.13
N LEU A 23 10.98 -6.08 10.72
CA LEU A 23 9.78 -5.74 9.98
C LEU A 23 10.01 -5.94 8.48
N ALA A 24 9.14 -6.71 7.82
CA ALA A 24 9.21 -6.88 6.37
C ALA A 24 8.44 -5.80 5.60
N ASN A 25 7.42 -5.21 6.22
CA ASN A 25 6.62 -4.12 5.66
C ASN A 25 6.27 -3.09 6.74
N ARG A 26 5.69 -1.97 6.31
CA ARG A 26 5.16 -0.92 7.18
C ARG A 26 3.75 -0.54 6.75
N LEU A 27 2.97 -0.06 7.72
CA LEU A 27 1.72 0.65 7.52
C LEU A 27 1.89 2.08 8.02
N ASP A 28 1.09 3.02 7.51
CA ASP A 28 1.06 4.38 8.05
C ASP A 28 0.39 4.39 9.43
N ARG A 29 0.70 5.41 10.25
CA ARG A 29 0.28 5.48 11.66
C ARG A 29 -1.22 5.24 11.87
N ASP A 30 -2.05 5.80 11.00
CA ASP A 30 -3.51 5.71 11.09
C ASP A 30 -4.08 4.66 10.10
N THR A 31 -3.29 3.67 9.67
CA THR A 31 -3.74 2.57 8.80
C THR A 31 -3.75 1.26 9.58
N SER A 32 -4.94 0.70 9.78
CA SER A 32 -5.10 -0.67 10.27
C SER A 32 -4.68 -1.69 9.22
N GLY A 33 -4.25 -2.88 9.64
CA GLY A 33 -4.05 -4.00 8.73
C GLY A 33 -2.97 -4.98 9.17
N VAL A 34 -2.46 -5.73 8.20
CA VAL A 34 -1.50 -6.82 8.42
C VAL A 34 -0.06 -6.30 8.32
N MET A 35 0.73 -6.59 9.35
CA MET A 35 2.18 -6.43 9.35
C MET A 35 2.86 -7.79 9.48
N VAL A 36 3.90 -8.01 8.67
CA VAL A 36 4.70 -9.23 8.67
C VAL A 36 6.00 -8.97 9.42
N ILE A 37 6.23 -9.75 10.48
CA ILE A 37 7.36 -9.61 11.39
C ILE A 37 8.06 -10.96 11.51
N THR A 38 9.38 -10.97 11.63
CA THR A 38 10.15 -12.19 11.85
C THR A 38 11.26 -11.99 12.89
N LYS A 39 11.56 -13.03 13.67
CA LYS A 39 12.70 -13.09 14.60
C LYS A 39 14.01 -13.52 13.89
N SER A 40 13.97 -13.86 12.60
CA SER A 40 15.12 -14.37 11.85
C SER A 40 15.61 -13.36 10.82
N HIS A 41 16.85 -12.90 10.99
CA HIS A 41 17.52 -12.01 10.03
C HIS A 41 17.55 -12.59 8.60
N LYS A 42 17.81 -13.90 8.47
CA LYS A 42 17.83 -14.60 7.17
C LYS A 42 16.46 -14.58 6.48
N VAL A 43 15.38 -14.72 7.25
CA VAL A 43 14.01 -14.65 6.71
C VAL A 43 13.64 -13.21 6.39
N ALA A 44 14.07 -12.25 7.21
CA ALA A 44 13.82 -10.82 6.98
C ALA A 44 14.36 -10.37 5.61
N ALA A 45 15.60 -10.73 5.28
CA ALA A 45 16.20 -10.43 3.98
C ALA A 45 15.37 -11.00 2.80
N LYS A 46 14.90 -12.24 2.92
CA LYS A 46 14.04 -12.87 1.89
C LYS A 46 12.69 -12.17 1.74
N LEU A 47 12.06 -11.79 2.86
CA LEU A 47 10.79 -11.07 2.83
C LEU A 47 10.95 -9.68 2.20
N VAL A 48 11.97 -8.92 2.59
CA VAL A 48 12.28 -7.61 1.99
C VAL A 48 12.53 -7.74 0.49
N GLN A 49 13.26 -8.76 0.06
CA GLN A 49 13.47 -9.02 -1.37
C GLN A 49 12.14 -9.32 -2.07
N ALA A 50 11.25 -10.13 -1.48
CA ALA A 50 9.95 -10.43 -2.09
C ALA A 50 9.04 -9.19 -2.24
N PHE A 51 9.11 -8.25 -1.30
CA PHE A 51 8.44 -6.95 -1.43
C PHE A 51 9.06 -6.07 -2.51
N THR A 52 10.40 -6.02 -2.55
CA THR A 52 11.17 -5.26 -3.56
C THR A 52 10.92 -5.79 -4.98
N ASP A 53 10.84 -7.11 -5.14
CA ASP A 53 10.56 -7.79 -6.42
C ASP A 53 9.07 -7.74 -6.83
N HIS A 54 8.22 -7.05 -6.07
CA HIS A 54 6.77 -7.00 -6.29
C HIS A 54 6.07 -8.38 -6.34
N LYS A 55 6.63 -9.39 -5.65
CA LYS A 55 6.05 -10.75 -5.56
C LYS A 55 4.95 -10.88 -4.51
N VAL A 56 4.86 -9.90 -3.60
CA VAL A 56 3.85 -9.87 -2.54
C VAL A 56 2.65 -9.03 -2.99
N GLN A 57 1.49 -9.67 -3.08
CA GLN A 57 0.22 -8.98 -3.31
C GLN A 57 -0.32 -8.39 -1.99
N LYS A 58 -0.67 -7.11 -2.00
CA LYS A 58 -1.28 -6.40 -0.88
C LYS A 58 -2.65 -5.88 -1.30
N THR A 59 -3.67 -6.18 -0.52
CA THR A 59 -5.05 -5.72 -0.76
C THR A 59 -5.52 -4.92 0.44
N TYR A 60 -6.06 -3.73 0.18
CA TYR A 60 -6.58 -2.82 1.19
C TYR A 60 -8.03 -2.47 0.88
N VAL A 61 -8.83 -2.28 1.92
CA VAL A 61 -10.16 -1.69 1.81
C VAL A 61 -10.08 -0.25 2.31
N ALA A 62 -10.69 0.66 1.58
CA ALA A 62 -10.73 2.08 1.94
C ALA A 62 -12.10 2.67 1.66
N LEU A 63 -12.51 3.62 2.50
CA LEU A 63 -13.67 4.48 2.28
C LEU A 63 -13.19 5.79 1.67
N CYS A 64 -13.56 6.04 0.42
CA CYS A 64 -13.15 7.24 -0.32
C CYS A 64 -14.27 8.28 -0.34
N ILE A 65 -13.89 9.55 -0.24
CA ILE A 65 -14.81 10.69 -0.38
C ILE A 65 -14.62 11.33 -1.76
N GLY A 66 -15.72 11.69 -2.42
CA GLY A 66 -15.70 12.33 -3.74
C GLY A 66 -16.90 11.92 -4.60
N SER A 67 -16.87 12.34 -5.87
CA SER A 67 -17.87 11.90 -6.84
C SER A 67 -17.72 10.41 -7.13
N ALA A 68 -18.86 9.73 -7.29
CA ALA A 68 -18.86 8.32 -7.68
C ALA A 68 -18.07 8.14 -9.00
N PRO A 69 -17.08 7.23 -9.04
CA PRO A 69 -16.32 7.00 -10.24
C PRO A 69 -17.21 6.40 -11.34
N ARG A 70 -16.82 6.63 -12.60
CA ARG A 70 -17.48 6.01 -13.77
C ARG A 70 -16.92 4.64 -14.14
N TRP A 71 -15.90 4.19 -13.40
CA TRP A 71 -15.22 2.91 -13.61
C TRP A 71 -15.50 2.01 -12.41
N ASP A 72 -15.54 0.70 -12.67
CA ASP A 72 -15.61 -0.32 -11.61
C ASP A 72 -14.21 -0.77 -11.20
N ARG A 73 -13.25 -0.74 -12.13
CA ARG A 73 -11.85 -1.09 -11.88
C ARG A 73 -10.92 -0.15 -12.64
N ILE A 74 -9.88 0.35 -11.98
CA ILE A 74 -8.87 1.21 -12.61
C ILE A 74 -7.47 0.89 -12.08
N ARG A 75 -6.49 0.92 -12.97
CA ARG A 75 -5.07 0.81 -12.64
C ARG A 75 -4.46 2.20 -12.70
N LEU A 76 -4.12 2.74 -11.53
CA LEU A 76 -3.53 4.07 -11.40
C LEU A 76 -2.01 3.95 -11.41
N LYS A 77 -1.37 4.49 -12.46
CA LYS A 77 0.08 4.67 -12.53
C LYS A 77 0.43 6.09 -12.09
N SER A 78 1.41 6.22 -11.22
CA SER A 78 1.86 7.49 -10.65
C SER A 78 3.32 7.40 -10.22
N GLY A 79 3.85 8.48 -9.66
CA GLY A 79 5.14 8.49 -8.99
C GLY A 79 5.01 8.89 -7.52
N HIS A 80 6.01 8.57 -6.71
CA HIS A 80 6.11 9.07 -5.34
C HIS A 80 7.54 9.46 -4.99
N GLY A 81 7.70 10.43 -4.07
CA GLY A 81 9.01 10.90 -3.66
C GLY A 81 8.96 11.93 -2.55
N ARG A 82 10.14 12.31 -2.03
CA ARG A 82 10.28 13.32 -0.99
C ARG A 82 10.43 14.73 -1.59
N SER A 83 9.58 15.64 -1.15
CA SER A 83 9.64 17.06 -1.52
C SER A 83 10.75 17.81 -0.75
N LYS A 84 10.91 19.12 -1.02
CA LYS A 84 11.99 20.00 -0.48
C LYS A 84 12.18 19.98 1.05
N PHE A 85 11.18 19.53 1.81
CA PHE A 85 11.24 19.43 3.28
C PHE A 85 11.03 18.00 3.80
N GLY A 86 11.31 17.00 2.97
CA GLY A 86 11.23 15.58 3.35
C GLY A 86 9.82 14.99 3.39
N ALA A 87 8.77 15.79 3.18
CA ALA A 87 7.39 15.31 3.10
C ALA A 87 7.17 14.48 1.83
N TRP A 88 6.52 13.33 1.98
CA TRP A 88 6.11 12.48 0.86
C TRP A 88 5.04 13.16 0.02
N ARG A 89 5.18 13.07 -1.31
CA ARG A 89 4.19 13.53 -2.28
C ARG A 89 3.98 12.50 -3.38
N VAL A 90 2.78 12.54 -3.95
CA VAL A 90 2.43 11.85 -5.20
C VAL A 90 2.75 12.79 -6.36
N TYR A 91 3.31 12.22 -7.42
CA TYR A 91 3.71 12.87 -8.65
C TYR A 91 3.00 12.20 -9.85
N ALA A 92 2.98 12.89 -11.00
CA ALA A 92 2.43 12.30 -12.21
C ALA A 92 3.30 11.12 -12.67
N ALA A 93 2.71 10.17 -13.41
CA ALA A 93 3.48 9.07 -14.00
C ALA A 93 4.60 9.58 -14.93
N SER A 94 4.39 10.71 -15.59
CA SER A 94 5.39 11.37 -16.44
C SER A 94 6.58 11.97 -15.68
N ASP A 95 6.47 12.14 -14.36
CA ASP A 95 7.55 12.66 -13.51
C ASP A 95 8.49 11.55 -13.00
N VAL A 96 8.19 10.26 -13.24
CA VAL A 96 9.03 9.15 -12.75
C VAL A 96 10.46 9.29 -13.28
N GLY A 97 11.44 9.07 -12.40
CA GLY A 97 12.87 9.27 -12.70
C GLY A 97 13.36 10.71 -12.53
N ARG A 98 12.46 11.70 -12.39
CA ARG A 98 12.85 13.09 -12.09
C ARG A 98 13.61 13.18 -10.77
N THR A 99 14.73 13.89 -10.78
CA THR A 99 15.49 14.21 -9.55
C THR A 99 14.74 15.22 -8.69
N LEU A 100 14.65 14.91 -7.40
CA LEU A 100 14.00 15.70 -6.36
C LEU A 100 15.04 16.43 -5.49
N PRO A 101 14.64 17.48 -4.75
CA PRO A 101 15.52 18.12 -3.77
C PRO A 101 16.06 17.09 -2.78
N GLY A 102 17.37 17.11 -2.54
CA GLY A 102 18.05 16.11 -1.71
C GLY A 102 18.56 14.88 -2.47
N GLY A 103 18.50 14.88 -3.80
CA GLY A 103 19.17 13.89 -4.66
C GLY A 103 18.40 12.57 -4.86
N SER A 104 17.27 12.38 -4.17
CA SER A 104 16.36 11.27 -4.46
C SER A 104 15.65 11.45 -5.80
N THR A 105 15.08 10.39 -6.34
CA THR A 105 14.27 10.42 -7.57
C THR A 105 12.81 10.10 -7.28
N VAL A 106 11.92 10.54 -8.17
CA VAL A 106 10.54 10.06 -8.19
C VAL A 106 10.56 8.58 -8.58
N ARG A 107 10.05 7.73 -7.69
CA ARG A 107 9.91 6.28 -7.94
C ARG A 107 8.53 5.98 -8.48
N ASP A 108 8.42 4.98 -9.34
CA ASP A 108 7.14 4.53 -9.85
C ASP A 108 6.26 3.94 -8.73
N MET A 109 4.95 4.13 -8.87
CA MET A 109 3.94 3.52 -8.02
C MET A 109 2.74 3.14 -8.88
N GLU A 110 2.27 1.91 -8.67
CA GLU A 110 1.08 1.41 -9.35
C GLU A 110 0.11 0.81 -8.35
N THR A 111 -1.15 1.27 -8.40
CA THR A 111 -2.23 0.80 -7.53
C THR A 111 -3.44 0.42 -8.36
N LEU A 112 -3.95 -0.78 -8.15
CA LEU A 112 -5.22 -1.21 -8.70
C LEU A 112 -6.33 -0.87 -7.71
N PHE A 113 -7.34 -0.13 -8.19
CA PHE A 113 -8.57 0.14 -7.45
C PHE A 113 -9.71 -0.67 -8.05
N GLU A 114 -10.55 -1.20 -7.18
CA GLU A 114 -11.79 -1.88 -7.51
C GLU A 114 -12.90 -1.26 -6.64
N LEU A 115 -13.97 -0.82 -7.28
CA LEU A 115 -15.11 -0.20 -6.64
C LEU A 115 -16.01 -1.29 -6.04
N LEU A 116 -16.06 -1.35 -4.72
CA LEU A 116 -16.92 -2.34 -4.02
C LEU A 116 -18.36 -1.84 -3.87
N SER A 117 -18.54 -0.57 -3.48
CA SER A 117 -19.86 0.03 -3.29
C SER A 117 -19.80 1.56 -3.32
N VAL A 118 -20.95 2.19 -3.59
CA VAL A 118 -21.14 3.64 -3.48
C VAL A 118 -22.28 3.89 -2.50
N ASN A 119 -22.00 4.63 -1.42
CA ASN A 119 -23.00 4.95 -0.37
C ASN A 119 -23.75 3.72 0.18
N GLY A 120 -23.05 2.59 0.35
CA GLY A 120 -23.63 1.33 0.82
C GLY A 120 -24.40 0.54 -0.23
N GLN A 121 -24.58 1.08 -1.45
CA GLN A 121 -25.14 0.35 -2.57
C GLN A 121 -24.01 -0.40 -3.29
N VAL A 122 -24.08 -1.73 -3.25
CA VAL A 122 -23.11 -2.59 -3.95
C VAL A 122 -23.21 -2.31 -5.44
N CYS A 123 -22.07 -2.08 -6.09
CA CYS A 123 -22.03 -1.96 -7.54
C CYS A 123 -22.09 -3.38 -8.14
N CYS A 124 -23.27 -3.98 -8.16
CA CYS A 124 -23.50 -5.23 -8.87
C CYS A 124 -23.67 -4.93 -10.36
N ARG A 125 -22.57 -4.81 -11.11
CA ARG A 125 -22.60 -5.02 -12.55
C ARG A 125 -21.79 -6.26 -12.85
N GLU A 126 -22.46 -7.21 -13.51
CA GLU A 126 -21.84 -8.45 -13.98
C GLU A 126 -20.53 -8.11 -14.66
N ALA A 127 -19.49 -8.89 -14.32
CA ALA A 127 -18.23 -8.87 -15.01
C ALA A 127 -18.48 -9.18 -16.49
N ALA A 128 -18.75 -8.15 -17.27
CA ALA A 128 -18.68 -8.21 -18.71
C ALA A 128 -17.21 -8.46 -19.05
N ASP A 129 -16.98 -9.69 -19.46
CA ASP A 129 -15.85 -10.16 -20.26
C ASP A 129 -14.49 -10.29 -19.54
N ARG A 130 -14.30 -11.46 -18.92
CA ARG A 130 -12.97 -12.10 -18.88
C ARG A 130 -12.79 -12.82 -20.23
N SER A 131 -12.36 -12.07 -21.25
CA SER A 131 -11.88 -12.64 -22.52
C SER A 131 -10.44 -12.18 -22.78
N GLU A 132 -9.57 -13.19 -22.88
CA GLU A 132 -8.16 -13.28 -23.35
C GLU A 132 -7.05 -12.53 -22.60
#